data_AF-V6K9R6-F1
#
_entry.id   AF-V6K9R6-F1
#
_cell.length_a   1.000
_cell.length_b   1.000
_cell.length_c   1.000
_cell.angle_alpha   90.00
_cell.angle_beta   90.00
_cell.angle_gamma   90.00
#
_symmetry.space_group_name_H-M   'P 1'
#
loop_
_entity.id
_entity.type
_entity.pdbx_description
1 polymer ?
#
loop_
_entity_poly.entity_id
_entity_poly.type
_entity_poly.pdbx_seq_one_letter_code
_entity_poly.pdbx_strand_id
1 'polypeptide(L)'
;MLRAAPVLVLDEPTAGLDAIAARQVVQPLRRLMSGRTTIMITHDLSLAPDADRVLVIDHGRLVETGTHEELLARGGAYARLALPLPLPEAASATPPKGEDTLILRW
;
A
#
# COMPACT_ATOMS: atom_id res chain seq x y z
N MET A 1 -1.79 -13.69 -23.68
CA MET A 1 -0.57 -14.52 -23.53
C MET A 1 0.56 -13.62 -23.06
N LEU A 2 1.09 -13.83 -21.85
CA LEU A 2 2.22 -13.06 -21.36
C LEU A 2 3.51 -13.56 -22.02
N ARG A 3 4.29 -12.63 -22.57
CA ARG A 3 5.60 -12.93 -23.17
C ARG A 3 6.55 -13.43 -22.08
N ALA A 4 7.41 -14.39 -22.40
CA ALA A 4 8.50 -14.80 -21.52
C ALA A 4 9.62 -13.75 -21.55
N ALA A 5 9.34 -12.56 -21.01
CA ALA A 5 10.31 -11.49 -20.88
C ALA A 5 11.17 -11.70 -19.62
N PRO A 6 12.49 -11.48 -19.69
CA PRO A 6 13.39 -11.61 -18.53
C PRO A 6 13.20 -10.47 -17.51
N VAL A 7 12.63 -9.34 -17.95
CA VAL A 7 12.31 -8.17 -17.12
C VAL A 7 10.82 -7.91 -17.19
N LEU A 8 10.19 -7.72 -16.03
CA LEU A 8 8.78 -7.38 -15.87
C LEU A 8 8.68 -5.98 -15.27
N VAL A 9 7.85 -5.12 -15.88
CA VAL A 9 7.50 -3.82 -15.33
C VAL A 9 6.00 -3.82 -15.07
N LEU A 10 5.61 -3.59 -13.82
CA LEU A 10 4.22 -3.59 -13.36
C LEU A 10 3.88 -2.20 -12.85
N ASP A 11 2.89 -1.57 -13.46
CA ASP A 11 2.35 -0.30 -13.02
C ASP A 11 0.99 -0.56 -12.37
N GLU A 12 0.93 -0.45 -11.04
CA GLU A 12 -0.22 -0.69 -10.19
C GLU A 12 -1.03 -1.96 -10.53
N PRO A 13 -0.44 -3.17 -10.41
CA PRO A 13 -1.05 -4.41 -10.92
C PRO A 13 -2.36 -4.82 -10.22
N THR A 14 -2.70 -4.19 -9.09
CA THR A 14 -3.93 -4.40 -8.32
C THR A 14 -4.90 -3.21 -8.41
N ALA A 15 -4.57 -2.16 -9.17
CA ALA A 15 -5.44 -1.00 -9.30
C ALA A 15 -6.81 -1.34 -9.89
N GLY A 16 -7.86 -0.78 -9.29
CA GLY A 16 -9.24 -0.98 -9.73
C GLY A 16 -9.86 -2.33 -9.33
N LEU A 17 -9.14 -3.17 -8.59
CA LEU A 17 -9.68 -4.41 -8.02
C LEU A 17 -10.25 -4.17 -6.62
N ASP A 18 -11.36 -4.83 -6.29
CA ASP A 18 -11.81 -4.92 -4.90
C ASP A 18 -10.84 -5.78 -4.06
N ALA A 19 -10.95 -5.70 -2.73
CA ALA A 19 -10.03 -6.38 -1.82
C ALA A 19 -10.00 -7.92 -1.99
N ILE A 20 -11.10 -8.54 -2.44
CA ILE A 20 -11.15 -10.00 -2.65
C ILE A 20 -10.44 -10.33 -3.96
N ALA A 21 -10.76 -9.62 -5.04
CA ALA A 21 -10.13 -9.78 -6.33
C ALA A 21 -8.61 -9.51 -6.27
N ALA A 22 -8.19 -8.45 -5.56
CA ALA A 22 -6.79 -8.13 -5.33
C ALA A 22 -6.05 -9.31 -4.66
N ARG A 23 -6.62 -9.89 -3.60
CA ARG A 23 -6.04 -11.08 -2.92
C ARG A 23 -5.92 -12.29 -3.85
N GLN A 24 -6.89 -12.48 -4.75
CA GLN A 24 -6.87 -13.59 -5.71
C GLN A 24 -5.75 -13.43 -6.76
N VAL A 25 -5.40 -12.20 -7.16
CA VAL A 25 -4.37 -11.95 -8.17
C VAL A 25 -2.94 -11.89 -7.60
N VAL A 26 -2.78 -11.63 -6.29
CA VAL A 26 -1.47 -11.58 -5.63
C VAL A 26 -0.66 -12.87 -5.83
N GLN A 27 -1.28 -14.04 -5.62
CA GLN A 27 -0.59 -15.33 -5.76
C GLN A 27 -0.17 -15.63 -7.22
N PRO A 28 -1.04 -15.47 -8.24
CA PRO A 28 -0.63 -15.47 -9.64
C PRO A 28 0.51 -14.49 -9.96
N LEU A 29 0.46 -13.27 -9.40
CA LEU A 29 1.47 -12.24 -9.64
C LEU A 29 2.85 -12.67 -9.12
N ARG A 30 2.91 -13.21 -7.89
CA ARG A 30 4.13 -13.77 -7.31
C ARG A 30 4.74 -14.88 -8.17
N ARG A 31 3.89 -15.78 -8.70
CA ARG A 31 4.35 -16.84 -9.61
C ARG A 31 4.90 -16.28 -10.92
N LEU A 32 4.30 -15.20 -11.42
CA LEU A 32 4.77 -14.53 -12.63
C LEU A 32 6.12 -13.83 -12.43
N MET A 33 6.33 -13.23 -11.26
CA MET A 33 7.56 -12.52 -10.88
C MET A 33 8.73 -13.48 -10.61
N SER A 34 8.43 -14.71 -10.18
CA SER A 34 9.44 -15.71 -9.85
C SER A 34 10.40 -15.99 -11.01
N GLY A 35 11.71 -15.91 -10.72
CA GLY A 35 12.77 -16.13 -11.70
C GLY A 35 12.94 -15.00 -12.73
N ARG A 36 12.33 -13.83 -12.51
CA ARG A 36 12.43 -12.66 -13.38
C ARG A 36 12.79 -11.41 -12.59
N THR A 37 13.53 -10.50 -13.23
CA THR A 37 13.72 -9.17 -12.65
C THR A 37 12.41 -8.41 -12.75
N THR A 38 11.80 -8.06 -11.62
CA THR A 38 10.54 -7.31 -11.61
C THR A 38 10.73 -5.93 -11.00
N ILE A 39 10.29 -4.91 -11.73
CA ILE A 39 10.12 -3.55 -11.23
C ILE A 39 8.62 -3.33 -11.08
N MET A 40 8.18 -2.97 -9.88
CA MET A 40 6.78 -2.75 -9.59
C MET A 40 6.59 -1.36 -8.98
N ILE A 41 5.65 -0.62 -9.52
CA ILE A 41 5.18 0.67 -9.01
C ILE A 41 3.81 0.38 -8.42
N THR A 42 3.64 0.62 -7.12
CA THR A 42 2.35 0.37 -6.46
C THR A 42 2.23 1.22 -5.21
N HIS A 43 1.00 1.63 -4.90
CA HIS A 43 0.61 2.18 -3.61
C HIS A 43 0.15 1.08 -2.63
N ASP A 44 -0.04 -0.15 -3.10
CA ASP A 44 -0.44 -1.30 -2.29
C ASP A 44 0.78 -1.92 -1.59
N LEU A 45 0.92 -1.60 -0.31
CA LEU A 45 2.03 -2.05 0.52
C LEU A 45 1.94 -3.53 0.93
N SER A 46 0.85 -4.24 0.60
CA SER A 46 0.75 -5.69 0.83
C SER A 46 1.71 -6.51 -0.04
N LEU A 47 2.19 -5.93 -1.14
CA LEU A 47 3.17 -6.54 -2.05
C LEU A 47 4.61 -6.12 -1.72
N ALA A 48 4.80 -5.08 -0.89
CA ALA A 48 6.12 -4.58 -0.54
C ALA A 48 7.02 -5.59 0.22
N PRO A 49 6.49 -6.50 1.08
CA PRO A 49 7.30 -7.54 1.71
C PRO A 49 7.98 -8.51 0.73
N ASP A 50 7.50 -8.59 -0.51
CA ASP A 50 8.07 -9.49 -1.52
C ASP A 50 9.22 -8.86 -2.30
N ALA A 51 9.41 -7.56 -2.13
CA ALA A 51 10.43 -6.83 -2.85
C ALA A 51 11.79 -7.05 -2.18
N ASP A 52 12.78 -7.47 -2.97
CA ASP A 52 14.17 -7.52 -2.53
C ASP A 52 14.70 -6.13 -2.14
N ARG A 53 14.13 -5.08 -2.74
CA ARG A 53 14.43 -3.68 -2.44
C ARG A 53 13.23 -2.79 -2.73
N VAL A 54 12.93 -1.91 -1.80
CA VAL A 54 11.92 -0.85 -1.93
C VAL A 54 12.64 0.48 -2.16
N LEU A 55 12.12 1.27 -3.11
CA LEU A 55 12.60 2.61 -3.44
C LEU A 55 11.46 3.60 -3.19
N VAL A 56 11.67 4.53 -2.26
CA VAL A 56 10.67 5.57 -1.97
C VAL A 56 11.05 6.82 -2.72
N ILE A 57 10.15 7.24 -3.61
CA ILE A 57 10.31 8.47 -4.37
C ILE A 57 9.35 9.52 -3.82
N ASP A 58 9.90 10.68 -3.46
CA ASP A 58 9.14 11.85 -3.03
C ASP A 58 9.61 13.08 -3.80
N HIS A 59 8.67 13.86 -4.33
CA HIS A 59 8.93 15.03 -5.18
C HIS A 59 10.00 14.78 -6.29
N GLY A 60 9.96 13.60 -6.92
CA GLY A 60 10.90 13.22 -7.99
C GLY A 60 12.31 12.87 -7.51
N ARG A 61 12.53 12.66 -6.21
CA ARG A 61 13.82 12.28 -5.63
C ARG A 61 13.69 10.96 -4.86
N LEU A 62 14.70 10.12 -4.95
CA LEU A 62 14.82 8.94 -4.10
C LEU A 62 15.14 9.39 -2.68
N VAL A 63 14.18 9.28 -1.77
CA VAL A 63 14.33 9.70 -0.36
C VAL A 63 14.72 8.56 0.55
N GLU A 64 14.30 7.33 0.25
CA GLU A 64 14.65 6.14 1.02
C GLU A 64 14.83 4.90 0.13
N THR A 65 15.69 4.00 0.58
CA THR A 65 15.91 2.69 -0.03
C THR A 65 16.24 1.67 1.06
N GLY A 66 15.77 0.44 0.90
CA GLY A 66 16.00 -0.66 1.85
C GLY A 66 15.01 -1.80 1.62
N THR A 67 15.03 -2.79 2.50
CA THR A 67 13.97 -3.80 2.56
C THR A 67 12.71 -3.23 3.23
N HIS A 68 11.58 -3.93 3.08
CA HIS A 68 10.34 -3.58 3.77
C HIS A 68 10.55 -3.40 5.28
N GLU A 69 11.24 -4.34 5.93
CA GLU A 69 11.47 -4.36 7.37
C GLU A 69 12.40 -3.21 7.81
N GLU A 70 13.49 -2.97 7.07
CA GLU A 70 14.41 -1.88 7.35
C GLU A 70 13.71 -0.52 7.28
N LEU A 71 12.91 -0.29 6.25
CA LEU A 71 12.21 0.97 6.04
C LEU A 71 11.09 1.19 7.06
N LEU A 72 10.40 0.13 7.49
CA LEU A 72 9.45 0.19 8.60
C LEU A 72 10.14 0.58 9.91
N ALA A 73 11.26 -0.07 10.24
CA ALA A 73 11.99 0.17 11.48
C ALA A 73 12.56 1.61 11.56
N ARG A 74 12.88 2.21 10.41
CA ARG A 74 13.37 3.60 10.33
C ARG A 74 12.31 4.66 10.63
N GLY A 75 11.02 4.33 10.59
CA GLY A 75 9.95 5.30 10.85
C GLY A 75 9.88 6.44 9.84
N GLY A 76 10.44 6.25 8.64
CA GLY A 76 10.56 7.26 7.59
C GLY A 76 9.26 7.55 6.83
N ALA A 77 9.39 8.12 5.63
CA ALA A 77 8.29 8.30 4.69
C ALA A 77 7.61 6.97 4.32
N TYR A 78 8.39 5.90 4.13
CA TYR A 78 7.84 4.57 3.91
C TYR A 78 6.90 4.12 5.04
N ALA A 79 7.34 4.22 6.29
CA ALA A 79 6.56 3.80 7.44
C ALA A 79 5.28 4.63 7.61
N ARG A 80 5.31 5.93 7.26
CA ARG A 80 4.11 6.77 7.27
C ARG A 80 3.06 6.37 6.22
N LEU A 81 3.50 5.79 5.09
CA LEU A 81 2.58 5.23 4.09
C LEU A 81 2.05 3.86 4.54
N ALA A 82 2.86 3.09 5.27
CA ALA A 82 2.53 1.74 5.74
C ALA A 82 1.63 1.72 6.96
N LEU A 83 1.77 2.69 7.87
CA LEU A 83 0.82 2.83 8.96
C LEU A 83 -0.52 3.30 8.39
N PRO A 84 -1.63 2.64 8.74
CA PRO A 84 -2.93 3.29 8.65
C PRO A 84 -2.80 4.63 9.40
N LEU A 85 -3.24 5.72 8.78
CA LEU A 85 -3.44 6.99 9.49
C LEU A 85 -4.02 6.65 10.88
N PRO A 86 -3.48 7.19 11.99
CA PRO A 86 -4.15 7.02 13.26
C PRO A 86 -5.59 7.44 13.02
N LEU A 87 -6.52 6.51 13.26
CA LEU A 87 -7.93 6.87 13.36
C LEU A 87 -7.95 8.11 14.26
N PRO A 88 -8.61 9.21 13.85
CA PRO A 88 -8.63 10.40 14.68
C PRO A 88 -9.00 9.93 16.09
N GLU A 89 -8.07 10.13 17.03
CA GLU A 89 -8.28 9.83 18.44
C GLU A 89 -9.66 10.37 18.73
N ALA A 90 -10.56 9.48 19.18
CA ALA A 90 -11.93 9.82 19.48
C ALA A 90 -11.90 11.15 20.20
N ALA A 91 -12.36 12.19 19.49
CA ALA A 91 -12.42 13.53 20.01
C ALA A 91 -13.03 13.38 21.40
N SER A 92 -12.34 13.92 22.40
CA SER A 92 -12.78 14.03 23.78
C SER A 92 -14.26 14.44 23.81
N ALA A 93 -15.15 13.47 23.78
CA ALA A 93 -16.57 13.69 23.87
C ALA A 93 -16.87 13.65 25.35
N THR A 94 -16.54 14.75 26.02
CA THR A 94 -17.42 15.21 27.09
C THR A 94 -18.81 15.31 26.48
N PRO A 95 -19.81 14.53 26.93
CA PRO A 95 -21.12 14.56 26.31
C PRO A 95 -21.74 15.95 26.53
N PRO A 96 -22.20 16.67 25.49
CA PRO A 96 -23.12 17.77 25.72
C PRO A 96 -24.43 17.16 26.21
N LYS A 97 -24.79 17.49 27.46
CA LYS A 97 -26.18 17.44 27.93
C LYS A 97 -27.00 18.37 27.04
N GLY A 98 -28.05 17.86 26.41
CA GLY A 98 -29.10 18.68 25.81
C GLY A 98 -29.43 18.30 24.38
N GLU A 99 -30.48 17.50 24.27
CA GLU A 99 -31.63 17.73 23.38
C GLU A 99 -31.40 17.88 21.85
N ASP A 100 -32.04 16.93 21.18
CA ASP A 100 -32.83 17.11 19.95
C ASP A 100 -32.18 16.97 18.56
N THR A 101 -32.57 15.83 17.97
CA THR A 101 -32.99 15.66 16.56
C THR A 101 -31.90 15.65 15.48
N LEU A 102 -31.53 14.43 15.05
CA LEU A 102 -30.90 14.16 13.76
C LEU A 102 -31.94 13.52 12.81
N ILE A 103 -32.47 14.32 11.89
CA ILE A 103 -33.13 13.82 10.67
C ILE A 103 -32.04 13.68 9.60
N LEU A 104 -31.70 12.45 9.24
CA LEU A 104 -30.94 12.14 8.02
C LEU A 104 -31.93 11.97 6.87
N ARG A 105 -31.76 12.78 5.81
CA ARG A 105 -32.47 12.65 4.54
C ARG A 105 -31.46 12.20 3.48
N TRP A 106 -31.81 11.14 2.75
CA TRP A 106 -31.03 10.49 1.70
C TRP A 106 -30.77 11.40 0.49
#